data_AF-A0A6A5H195-F1
#
_entry.id   AF-A0A6A5H195-F1
#
_cell.length_a   1.000
_cell.length_b   1.000
_cell.length_c   1.000
_cell.angle_alpha   90.00
_cell.angle_beta   90.00
_cell.angle_gamma   90.00
#
_symmetry.space_group_name_H-M   'P 1'
#
loop_
_entity.id
_entity.type
_entity.pdbx_description
1 polymer ?
#
loop_
_entity_poly.entity_id
_entity_poly.type
_entity_poly.pdbx_seq_one_letter_code
_entity_poly.pdbx_strand_id
1 'polypeptide(L)'
;MIFESHHLQTVIQLSQFQKPSSSHPSTSYQPSRQVHLWTCSDVHLWLNTIGFYGFLEKFKLIDGDLLLQMTPEDIEKDMKNIHQKRFLRELNSLKISADYSSLDPSHVHVFLKSIDPQLCLYTYSMLKNGITLDILTASPNADDLMDTCGIKSKVHRLQLTTTLKKLWPEPHKVIPKIRLDFFISYRQDTGAELASLIKMHLELRGYRVRMDIDKNGEQDISESLLRDVQAAKNFLLVISPDNPYSKDIPCHTQLHKELRTAIQNEKNIVAVYHKDYDETRDTICLLPYDKQYLRVNWVHDYQDACVQRIVKYMYK
;
A
#
# COMPACT_ATOMS: atom_id res chain seq x y z
N MET A 1 -76.83 -19.34 51.27
CA MET A 1 -76.43 -19.45 49.85
C MET A 1 -75.18 -18.59 49.66
N ILE A 2 -74.05 -19.26 49.37
CA ILE A 2 -72.88 -18.78 48.60
C ILE A 2 -71.95 -17.75 49.30
N PHE A 3 -70.85 -18.21 49.94
CA PHE A 3 -69.39 -18.21 49.53
C PHE A 3 -68.69 -16.83 49.66
N GLU A 4 -67.79 -16.63 50.65
CA GLU A 4 -66.30 -16.70 50.59
C GLU A 4 -65.65 -15.55 49.77
N SER A 5 -64.98 -14.58 50.40
CA SER A 5 -63.56 -14.53 50.86
C SER A 5 -62.60 -13.95 49.82
N HIS A 6 -61.87 -12.88 50.18
CA HIS A 6 -60.41 -12.70 50.02
C HIS A 6 -59.95 -11.23 50.05
N HIS A 7 -59.13 -10.95 51.08
CA HIS A 7 -57.93 -10.11 51.12
C HIS A 7 -57.50 -9.40 49.82
N LEU A 8 -57.26 -8.09 49.90
CA LEU A 8 -56.02 -7.41 49.46
C LEU A 8 -56.06 -5.93 49.85
N GLN A 9 -54.86 -5.38 50.07
CA GLN A 9 -54.48 -3.96 50.27
C GLN A 9 -54.54 -3.42 51.71
N THR A 10 -53.57 -2.66 52.21
CA THR A 10 -52.13 -2.47 51.95
C THR A 10 -51.65 -1.76 53.21
N VAL A 11 -50.62 -2.29 53.84
CA VAL A 11 -50.15 -1.93 55.18
C VAL A 11 -49.07 -0.84 55.10
N ILE A 12 -49.36 0.30 55.72
CA ILE A 12 -48.54 1.07 56.69
C ILE A 12 -47.24 1.75 56.19
N GLN A 13 -47.31 3.09 56.13
CA GLN A 13 -46.22 4.01 56.44
C GLN A 13 -45.95 4.03 57.96
N LEU A 14 -44.68 4.03 58.36
CA LEU A 14 -44.05 4.93 59.36
C LEU A 14 -42.77 4.27 59.89
N SER A 15 -41.63 4.92 59.70
CA SER A 15 -40.81 5.47 60.81
C SER A 15 -39.39 5.81 60.36
N GLN A 16 -38.94 6.97 60.85
CA GLN A 16 -37.68 7.66 60.61
C GLN A 16 -36.50 6.90 61.24
N PHE A 17 -35.30 7.02 60.68
CA PHE A 17 -34.06 7.36 61.39
C PHE A 17 -32.90 7.53 60.38
N GLN A 18 -32.36 8.75 60.30
CA GLN A 18 -31.19 9.10 59.51
C GLN A 18 -29.93 8.36 60.03
N LYS A 19 -29.16 7.75 59.12
CA LYS A 19 -27.78 7.31 59.36
C LYS A 19 -26.80 8.32 58.72
N PRO A 20 -25.62 8.55 59.32
CA PRO A 20 -24.69 9.58 58.89
C PRO A 20 -24.05 9.26 57.54
N SER A 21 -23.87 10.30 56.75
CA SER A 21 -23.21 10.34 55.45
C SER A 21 -21.75 9.91 55.54
N SER A 22 -21.43 8.68 55.14
CA SER A 22 -20.08 8.31 54.71
C SER A 22 -19.91 8.69 53.24
N SER A 23 -19.38 9.88 52.99
CA SER A 23 -18.86 10.26 51.68
C SER A 23 -17.57 9.50 51.40
N HIS A 24 -17.69 8.23 51.00
CA HIS A 24 -16.64 7.60 50.21
C HIS A 24 -16.87 8.04 48.76
N PRO A 25 -15.95 8.78 48.12
CA PRO A 25 -15.95 8.85 46.67
C PRO A 25 -15.56 7.46 46.18
N SER A 26 -16.57 6.64 45.87
CA SER A 26 -16.38 5.42 45.08
C SER A 26 -16.06 5.81 43.64
N THR A 27 -14.95 6.51 43.42
CA THR A 27 -14.34 6.58 42.09
C THR A 27 -13.79 5.19 41.82
N SER A 28 -14.59 4.35 41.17
CA SER A 28 -14.11 3.10 40.60
C SER A 28 -13.00 3.46 39.61
N TYR A 29 -11.75 3.34 40.04
CA TYR A 29 -10.61 3.54 39.17
C TYR A 29 -10.78 2.57 37.98
N GLN A 30 -10.79 3.11 36.77
CA GLN A 30 -10.79 2.33 35.55
C GLN A 30 -9.43 2.49 34.89
N PRO A 31 -8.76 1.38 34.54
CA PRO A 31 -7.45 1.47 33.91
C PRO A 31 -7.58 2.12 32.53
N SER A 32 -6.50 2.74 32.06
CA SER A 32 -6.45 3.43 30.76
C SER A 32 -6.90 2.53 29.61
N ARG A 33 -7.43 3.11 28.53
CA ARG A 33 -7.68 2.33 27.29
C ARG A 33 -6.39 1.93 26.58
N GLN A 34 -5.28 2.61 26.86
CA GLN A 34 -3.95 2.29 26.33
C GLN A 34 -3.31 1.18 27.16
N VAL A 35 -3.67 -0.06 26.83
CA VAL A 35 -3.28 -1.26 27.59
C VAL A 35 -1.76 -1.43 27.68
N HIS A 36 -1.01 -1.02 26.66
CA HIS A 36 0.46 -1.10 26.66
C HIS A 36 1.13 -0.26 27.75
N LEU A 37 0.42 0.70 28.36
CA LEU A 37 0.91 1.52 29.48
C LEU A 37 0.47 0.97 30.85
N TRP A 38 -0.24 -0.15 30.89
CA TRP A 38 -0.73 -0.72 32.16
C TRP A 38 0.42 -1.22 33.02
N THR A 39 0.33 -0.90 34.31
CA THR A 39 1.16 -1.50 35.36
C THR A 39 0.64 -2.88 35.75
N CYS A 40 1.42 -3.65 36.52
CA CYS A 40 0.93 -4.92 37.10
C CYS A 40 -0.36 -4.75 37.91
N SER A 41 -0.53 -3.60 38.57
CA SER A 41 -1.74 -3.27 39.34
C SER A 41 -2.97 -3.10 38.43
N ASP A 42 -2.81 -2.49 37.26
CA ASP A 42 -3.89 -2.33 36.27
C ASP A 42 -4.31 -3.69 35.69
N VAL A 43 -3.33 -4.56 35.42
CA VAL A 43 -3.59 -5.94 34.97
C VAL A 43 -4.37 -6.72 36.02
N HIS A 44 -3.99 -6.63 37.30
CA HIS A 44 -4.75 -7.24 38.40
C HIS A 44 -6.19 -6.73 38.50
N LEU A 45 -6.38 -5.43 38.30
CA LEU A 45 -7.71 -4.84 38.30
C LEU A 45 -8.56 -5.40 37.15
N TRP A 46 -7.99 -5.50 35.94
CA TRP A 46 -8.66 -6.12 34.80
C TRP A 46 -8.99 -7.60 35.06
N LEU A 47 -8.07 -8.39 35.64
CA LEU A 47 -8.35 -9.78 36.02
C LEU A 47 -9.54 -9.88 36.99
N ASN A 48 -9.67 -8.94 37.92
CA ASN A 48 -10.81 -8.89 38.82
C ASN A 48 -12.12 -8.59 38.08
N THR A 49 -12.13 -7.68 37.09
CA THR A 49 -13.36 -7.36 36.33
C THR A 49 -13.84 -8.53 35.48
N ILE A 50 -12.93 -9.36 34.96
CA ILE A 50 -13.30 -10.56 34.20
C ILE A 50 -13.55 -11.79 35.07
N GLY A 51 -13.42 -11.69 36.40
CA GLY A 51 -13.70 -12.74 37.37
C GLY A 51 -12.59 -13.80 37.54
N PHE A 52 -11.33 -13.41 37.38
CA PHE A 52 -10.13 -14.25 37.48
C PHE A 52 -9.32 -14.03 38.77
N TYR A 53 -9.98 -13.58 39.85
CA TYR A 53 -9.38 -13.30 41.17
C TYR A 53 -8.56 -14.48 41.75
N GLY A 54 -8.94 -15.72 41.47
CA GLY A 54 -8.21 -16.91 41.94
C GLY A 54 -6.84 -17.13 41.27
N PHE A 55 -6.51 -16.34 40.25
CA PHE A 55 -5.25 -16.46 39.49
C PHE A 55 -4.32 -15.25 39.67
N LEU A 56 -4.66 -14.26 40.50
CA LEU A 56 -3.90 -13.01 40.63
C LEU A 56 -2.41 -13.21 40.92
N GLU A 57 -2.05 -14.07 41.87
CA GLU A 57 -0.64 -14.33 42.21
C GLU A 57 0.18 -14.81 40.99
N LYS A 58 -0.46 -15.48 40.02
CA LYS A 58 0.20 -15.97 38.80
C LYS A 58 0.49 -14.87 37.80
N PHE A 59 -0.25 -13.76 37.86
CA PHE A 59 -0.09 -12.60 36.98
C PHE A 59 0.60 -11.42 37.66
N LYS A 60 1.19 -11.64 38.85
CA LYS A 60 1.78 -10.59 39.71
C LYS A 60 2.87 -9.76 39.05
N LEU A 61 3.61 -10.36 38.12
CA LEU A 61 4.72 -9.72 37.40
C LEU A 61 4.38 -9.41 35.93
N ILE A 62 3.09 -9.50 35.55
CA ILE A 62 2.64 -9.27 34.18
C ILE A 62 2.06 -7.86 34.11
N ASP A 63 2.72 -6.99 33.34
CA ASP A 63 2.25 -5.65 33.00
C ASP A 63 1.47 -5.67 31.66
N GLY A 64 1.08 -4.48 31.20
CA GLY A 64 0.33 -4.32 29.95
C GLY A 64 1.03 -4.80 28.70
N ASP A 65 2.33 -4.50 28.56
CA ASP A 65 3.14 -4.95 27.41
C ASP A 65 3.19 -6.47 27.36
N LEU A 66 3.52 -7.12 28.48
CA LEU A 66 3.60 -8.57 28.58
C LEU A 66 2.22 -9.22 28.35
N LEU A 67 1.15 -8.66 28.92
CA LEU A 67 -0.21 -9.17 28.74
C LEU A 67 -0.63 -9.18 27.26
N LEU A 68 -0.31 -8.11 26.51
CA LEU A 68 -0.64 -8.02 25.08
C LEU A 68 0.16 -9.01 24.21
N GLN A 69 1.33 -9.47 24.68
CA GLN A 69 2.15 -10.46 23.99
C GLN A 69 1.78 -11.91 24.30
N MET A 70 1.02 -12.16 25.37
CA MET A 70 0.68 -13.51 25.76
C MET A 70 0.01 -14.30 24.63
N THR A 71 0.52 -15.52 24.45
CA THR A 71 0.04 -16.53 23.53
C THR A 71 -0.68 -17.65 24.30
N PRO A 72 -1.48 -18.49 23.62
CA PRO A 72 -2.08 -19.67 24.25
C PRO A 72 -1.06 -20.60 24.92
N GLU A 73 0.17 -20.64 24.41
CA GLU A 73 1.26 -21.46 24.92
C GLU A 73 1.86 -20.93 26.24
N ASP A 74 1.73 -19.63 26.51
CA ASP A 74 2.19 -18.99 27.75
C ASP A 74 1.23 -19.23 28.93
N ILE A 75 0.03 -19.71 28.65
CA ILE A 75 -0.96 -20.02 29.69
C ILE A 75 -0.58 -21.33 30.36
N GLU A 76 -0.44 -21.27 31.68
CA GLU A 76 -0.03 -22.40 32.50
C GLU A 76 -0.88 -23.66 32.26
N LYS A 77 -0.20 -24.80 32.11
CA LYS A 77 -0.81 -26.10 31.84
C LYS A 77 -1.75 -26.58 32.95
N ASP A 78 -1.53 -26.12 34.18
CA ASP A 78 -2.29 -26.53 35.36
C ASP A 78 -3.67 -25.86 35.43
N MET A 79 -3.90 -24.84 34.62
CA MET A 79 -5.21 -24.21 34.47
C MET A 79 -6.15 -25.11 33.69
N LYS A 80 -7.36 -25.38 34.22
CA LYS A 80 -8.35 -26.18 33.48
C LYS A 80 -8.64 -25.56 32.11
N ASN A 81 -8.77 -26.39 31.07
CA ASN A 81 -8.98 -25.97 29.67
C ASN A 81 -10.10 -24.93 29.50
N ILE A 82 -11.21 -25.06 30.24
CA ILE A 82 -12.32 -24.11 30.18
C ILE A 82 -11.95 -22.71 30.67
N HIS A 83 -11.12 -22.62 31.72
CA HIS A 83 -10.64 -21.34 32.23
C HIS A 83 -9.65 -20.73 31.24
N GLN A 84 -8.75 -21.53 30.65
CA GLN A 84 -7.80 -21.06 29.63
C GLN A 84 -8.54 -20.45 28.43
N LYS A 85 -9.57 -21.15 27.91
CA LYS A 85 -10.41 -20.65 26.79
C LYS A 85 -11.16 -19.37 27.15
N ARG A 86 -11.72 -19.29 28.37
CA ARG A 86 -12.41 -18.08 28.84
C ARG A 86 -11.42 -16.92 28.94
N PHE A 87 -10.26 -17.13 29.54
CA PHE A 87 -9.22 -16.10 29.66
C PHE A 87 -8.78 -15.59 28.29
N LEU A 88 -8.45 -16.49 27.36
CA LEU A 88 -8.07 -16.13 25.99
C LEU A 88 -9.16 -15.33 25.28
N ARG A 89 -10.43 -15.65 25.49
CA ARG A 89 -11.54 -14.88 24.93
C ARG A 89 -11.57 -13.46 25.47
N GLU A 90 -11.45 -13.27 26.78
CA GLU A 90 -11.43 -11.95 27.40
C GLU A 90 -10.18 -11.15 26.99
N LEU A 91 -9.02 -11.80 26.92
CA LEU A 91 -7.78 -11.20 26.44
C LEU A 91 -7.90 -10.77 24.97
N ASN A 92 -8.49 -11.60 24.12
CA ASN A 92 -8.76 -11.26 22.72
C ASN A 92 -9.68 -10.04 22.61
N SER A 93 -10.74 -9.96 23.41
CA SER A 93 -11.62 -8.79 23.48
C SER A 93 -10.86 -7.53 23.93
N LEU A 94 -9.94 -7.67 24.90
CA LEU A 94 -9.07 -6.57 25.34
C LEU A 94 -8.15 -6.10 24.20
N LYS A 95 -7.46 -7.02 23.50
CA LYS A 95 -6.56 -6.70 22.38
C LYS A 95 -7.29 -5.98 21.24
N ILE A 96 -8.51 -6.39 20.90
CA ILE A 96 -9.33 -5.76 19.85
C ILE A 96 -9.77 -4.34 20.23
N SER A 97 -10.07 -4.10 21.50
CA SER A 97 -10.67 -2.84 21.97
C SER A 97 -9.65 -1.83 22.54
N ALA A 98 -8.41 -2.25 22.75
CA ALA A 98 -7.34 -1.40 23.25
C ALA A 98 -7.04 -0.23 22.30
N ASP A 99 -6.64 0.89 22.89
CA ASP A 99 -6.19 2.07 22.16
C ASP A 99 -4.67 1.98 21.89
N TYR A 100 -4.31 2.02 20.61
CA TYR A 100 -2.94 1.96 20.11
C TYR A 100 -2.47 3.29 19.49
N SER A 101 -3.24 4.38 19.62
CA SER A 101 -2.97 5.66 18.94
C SER A 101 -1.58 6.25 19.20
N SER A 102 -0.99 6.02 20.39
CA SER A 102 0.37 6.44 20.73
C SER A 102 1.47 5.63 20.03
N LEU A 103 1.17 4.40 19.57
CA LEU A 103 2.10 3.47 18.93
C LEU A 103 1.86 3.32 17.42
N ASP A 104 0.71 3.78 16.92
CA ASP A 104 0.23 3.54 15.55
C ASP A 104 0.07 4.82 14.72
N PRO A 105 1.17 5.54 14.42
CA PRO A 105 1.11 6.71 13.54
C PRO A 105 0.72 6.36 12.09
N SER A 106 0.91 5.11 11.68
CA SER A 106 0.58 4.63 10.33
C SER A 106 -0.85 4.09 10.19
N HIS A 107 -1.65 4.12 11.26
CA HIS A 107 -3.05 3.70 11.27
C HIS A 107 -3.30 2.22 10.87
N VAL A 108 -2.39 1.32 11.22
CA VAL A 108 -2.55 -0.14 11.03
C VAL A 108 -3.81 -0.67 11.72
N HIS A 109 -4.12 -0.20 12.93
CA HIS A 109 -5.30 -0.62 13.68
C HIS A 109 -6.60 -0.33 12.89
N VAL A 110 -6.73 0.91 12.40
CA VAL A 110 -7.90 1.35 11.63
C VAL A 110 -8.02 0.56 10.33
N PHE A 111 -6.88 0.32 9.66
CA PHE A 111 -6.83 -0.50 8.46
C PHE A 111 -7.32 -1.93 8.72
N LEU A 112 -6.78 -2.64 9.73
CA LEU A 112 -7.20 -4.00 10.06
C LEU A 112 -8.69 -4.06 10.40
N LYS A 113 -9.17 -3.09 11.19
CA LYS A 113 -10.58 -2.98 11.56
C LYS A 113 -11.50 -2.80 10.35
N SER A 114 -11.03 -2.11 9.31
CA SER A 114 -11.79 -1.92 8.07
C SER A 114 -11.97 -3.20 7.25
N ILE A 115 -11.09 -4.17 7.41
CA ILE A 115 -11.16 -5.49 6.77
C ILE A 115 -12.06 -6.42 7.60
N ASP A 116 -11.70 -6.61 8.86
CA ASP A 116 -12.41 -7.43 9.83
C ASP A 116 -11.99 -6.97 11.25
N PRO A 117 -12.93 -6.60 12.14
CA PRO A 117 -12.60 -6.26 13.52
C PRO A 117 -11.76 -7.30 14.25
N GLN A 118 -11.88 -8.59 13.91
CA GLN A 118 -11.07 -9.67 14.52
C GLN A 118 -9.58 -9.58 14.17
N LEU A 119 -9.22 -8.92 13.05
CA LEU A 119 -7.81 -8.72 12.69
C LEU A 119 -7.10 -7.76 13.65
N CYS A 120 -7.83 -6.94 14.41
CA CYS A 120 -7.25 -6.06 15.43
C CYS A 120 -6.53 -6.83 16.56
N LEU A 121 -6.76 -8.14 16.69
CA LEU A 121 -6.00 -9.02 17.58
C LEU A 121 -4.49 -8.95 17.34
N TYR A 122 -4.08 -8.64 16.11
CA TYR A 122 -2.69 -8.64 15.68
C TYR A 122 -2.04 -7.26 15.70
N THR A 123 -2.81 -6.19 16.01
CA THR A 123 -2.31 -4.80 15.97
C THR A 123 -1.07 -4.63 16.82
N TYR A 124 -1.09 -5.05 18.09
CA TYR A 124 0.06 -4.88 18.97
C TYR A 124 1.30 -5.62 18.48
N SER A 125 1.12 -6.86 18.00
CA SER A 125 2.20 -7.69 17.46
C SER A 125 2.82 -7.05 16.21
N MET A 126 2.00 -6.51 15.30
CA MET A 126 2.48 -5.78 14.12
C MET A 126 3.30 -4.57 14.52
N LEU A 127 2.77 -3.71 15.40
CA LEU A 127 3.45 -2.48 15.82
C LEU A 127 4.76 -2.78 16.57
N LYS A 128 4.76 -3.80 17.44
CA LYS A 128 5.96 -4.21 18.18
C LYS A 128 7.08 -4.74 17.26
N ASN A 129 6.71 -5.37 16.15
CA ASN A 129 7.65 -5.81 15.12
C ASN A 129 8.00 -4.71 14.11
N GLY A 130 7.56 -3.46 14.33
CA GLY A 130 7.83 -2.33 13.44
C GLY A 130 7.08 -2.39 12.11
N ILE A 131 6.03 -3.22 12.01
CA ILE A 131 5.24 -3.38 10.79
C ILE A 131 4.22 -2.25 10.71
N THR A 132 4.53 -1.26 9.85
CA THR A 132 3.65 -0.13 9.54
C THR A 132 2.74 -0.45 8.35
N LEU A 133 1.73 0.39 8.13
CA LEU A 133 0.85 0.26 6.96
C LEU A 133 1.62 0.33 5.63
N ASP A 134 2.67 1.15 5.56
CA ASP A 134 3.53 1.25 4.38
C ASP A 134 4.26 -0.07 4.10
N ILE A 135 4.77 -0.74 5.14
CA ILE A 135 5.45 -2.04 4.99
C ILE A 135 4.45 -3.13 4.57
N LEU A 136 3.26 -3.14 5.18
CA LEU A 136 2.19 -4.08 4.84
C LEU A 136 1.74 -3.95 3.38
N THR A 137 1.65 -2.71 2.89
CA THR A 137 1.19 -2.43 1.52
C THR A 137 2.30 -2.52 0.47
N ALA A 138 3.56 -2.35 0.85
CA ALA A 138 4.71 -2.43 -0.05
C ALA A 138 5.26 -3.84 -0.24
N SER A 139 4.95 -4.81 0.63
CA SER A 139 5.41 -6.20 0.46
C SER A 139 4.46 -7.03 -0.41
N PRO A 140 4.90 -7.55 -1.57
CA PRO A 140 4.08 -8.45 -2.40
C PRO A 140 3.95 -9.85 -1.77
N ASN A 141 4.90 -10.23 -0.89
CA ASN A 141 4.83 -11.44 -0.08
C ASN A 141 4.55 -11.07 1.38
N ALA A 142 3.27 -11.01 1.73
CA ALA A 142 2.84 -10.71 3.09
C ALA A 142 2.89 -11.94 4.03
N ASP A 143 3.09 -13.15 3.51
CA ASP A 143 3.03 -14.38 4.35
C ASP A 143 4.14 -14.42 5.41
N ASP A 144 5.37 -14.04 5.07
CA ASP A 144 6.50 -13.98 6.02
C ASP A 144 6.27 -12.94 7.14
N LEU A 145 5.62 -11.81 6.78
CA LEU A 145 5.22 -10.79 7.75
C LEU A 145 4.12 -11.29 8.68
N MET A 146 3.15 -12.04 8.13
CA MET A 146 2.08 -12.64 8.92
C MET A 146 2.59 -13.73 9.88
N ASP A 147 3.62 -14.47 9.49
CA ASP A 147 4.33 -15.42 10.35
C ASP A 147 5.01 -14.71 11.52
N THR A 148 5.75 -13.64 11.22
CA THR A 148 6.41 -12.79 12.24
C THR A 148 5.41 -12.23 13.26
N CYS A 149 4.19 -11.91 12.80
CA CYS A 149 3.12 -11.40 13.67
C CYS A 149 2.37 -12.49 14.45
N GLY A 150 2.63 -13.77 14.19
CA GLY A 150 1.95 -14.90 14.84
C GLY A 150 0.52 -15.15 14.34
N ILE A 151 0.17 -14.74 13.11
CA ILE A 151 -1.19 -14.89 12.56
C ILE A 151 -1.42 -16.34 12.13
N LYS A 152 -1.74 -17.27 13.03
CA LYS A 152 -1.90 -18.69 12.65
C LYS A 152 -3.18 -19.00 11.83
N SER A 153 -4.20 -18.14 11.90
CA SER A 153 -5.51 -18.38 11.25
C SER A 153 -5.42 -18.24 9.73
N LYS A 154 -5.67 -19.34 9.01
CA LYS A 154 -5.72 -19.35 7.53
C LYS A 154 -6.75 -18.38 6.96
N VAL A 155 -7.88 -18.21 7.65
CA VAL A 155 -8.95 -17.29 7.23
C VAL A 155 -8.48 -15.84 7.33
N HIS A 156 -7.86 -15.47 8.45
CA HIS A 156 -7.33 -14.12 8.66
C HIS A 156 -6.22 -13.78 7.67
N ARG A 157 -5.30 -14.75 7.41
CA ARG A 157 -4.28 -14.61 6.38
C ARG A 157 -4.89 -14.38 5.01
N LEU A 158 -5.87 -15.20 4.62
CA LEU A 158 -6.53 -15.06 3.33
C LEU A 158 -7.23 -13.70 3.20
N GLN A 159 -7.95 -13.23 4.23
CA GLN A 159 -8.61 -11.92 4.22
C GLN A 159 -7.58 -10.77 4.05
N LEU A 160 -6.50 -10.82 4.82
CA LEU A 160 -5.45 -9.80 4.78
C LEU A 160 -4.73 -9.82 3.42
N THR A 161 -4.25 -10.98 2.97
CA THR A 161 -3.57 -11.15 1.67
C THR A 161 -4.48 -10.75 0.51
N THR A 162 -5.75 -11.13 0.52
CA THR A 162 -6.70 -10.75 -0.55
C THR A 162 -6.93 -9.24 -0.58
N THR A 163 -7.02 -8.59 0.58
CA THR A 163 -7.19 -7.13 0.63
C THR A 163 -5.92 -6.41 0.19
N LEU A 164 -4.75 -6.84 0.68
CA LEU A 164 -3.46 -6.29 0.27
C LEU A 164 -3.24 -6.44 -1.23
N LYS A 165 -3.60 -7.59 -1.82
CA LYS A 165 -3.55 -7.80 -3.27
C LYS A 165 -4.47 -6.88 -4.07
N LYS A 166 -5.61 -6.47 -3.52
CA LYS A 166 -6.49 -5.47 -4.16
C LYS A 166 -5.93 -4.04 -4.08
N LEU A 167 -5.19 -3.74 -3.01
CA LEU A 167 -4.46 -2.48 -2.86
C LEU A 167 -3.21 -2.45 -3.73
N TRP A 168 -2.59 -3.62 -3.93
CA TRP A 168 -1.57 -3.81 -4.93
C TRP A 168 -2.20 -3.52 -6.29
N PRO A 169 -1.63 -2.62 -7.10
CA PRO A 169 -2.13 -2.46 -8.44
C PRO A 169 -1.95 -3.80 -9.16
N GLU A 170 -3.00 -4.33 -9.79
CA GLU A 170 -2.90 -5.48 -10.71
C GLU A 170 -1.60 -5.37 -11.54
N PRO A 171 -0.89 -6.45 -11.87
CA PRO A 171 0.35 -6.39 -12.67
C PRO A 171 0.19 -5.66 -14.02
N HIS A 172 -1.05 -5.38 -14.45
CA HIS A 172 -1.40 -4.55 -15.61
C HIS A 172 -1.74 -3.08 -15.28
N LYS A 173 -1.56 -2.63 -14.04
CA LYS A 173 -1.85 -1.27 -13.52
C LYS A 173 -0.77 -0.69 -12.60
N VAL A 174 0.35 -1.39 -12.36
CA VAL A 174 1.53 -0.79 -11.73
C VAL A 174 2.31 0.01 -12.78
N ILE A 175 1.78 1.18 -13.15
CA ILE A 175 2.67 2.23 -13.66
C ILE A 175 3.29 2.84 -12.41
N PRO A 176 4.60 2.69 -12.15
CA PRO A 176 5.22 3.25 -10.96
C PRO A 176 4.95 4.76 -10.93
N LYS A 177 4.70 5.30 -9.74
CA LYS A 177 4.42 6.72 -9.49
C LYS A 177 5.67 7.61 -9.70
N ILE A 178 6.58 7.20 -10.59
CA ILE A 178 7.52 8.03 -11.33
C ILE A 178 6.94 8.11 -12.75
N ARG A 179 6.04 9.06 -13.00
CA ARG A 179 5.48 9.23 -14.35
C ARG A 179 6.58 9.74 -15.27
N LEU A 180 7.17 8.86 -16.05
CA LEU A 180 8.08 9.26 -17.10
C LEU A 180 7.30 10.14 -18.09
N ASP A 181 7.80 11.34 -18.35
CA ASP A 181 7.10 12.27 -19.25
C ASP A 181 7.42 11.94 -20.71
N PHE A 182 8.66 11.51 -20.98
CA PHE A 182 9.11 11.13 -22.32
C PHE A 182 9.98 9.88 -22.31
N PHE A 183 9.74 9.02 -23.30
CA PHE A 183 10.69 8.01 -23.74
C PHE A 183 11.21 8.39 -25.12
N ILE A 184 12.53 8.46 -25.30
CA ILE A 184 13.17 8.77 -26.58
C ILE A 184 13.74 7.49 -27.18
N SER A 185 13.16 7.07 -28.30
CA SER A 185 13.65 5.97 -29.14
C SER A 185 14.38 6.55 -30.34
N TYR A 186 15.58 6.03 -30.62
CA TYR A 186 16.46 6.52 -31.67
C TYR A 186 17.42 5.42 -32.09
N ARG A 187 18.09 5.61 -33.23
CA ARG A 187 19.15 4.71 -33.68
C ARG A 187 20.50 5.17 -33.14
N GLN A 188 21.24 4.26 -32.50
CA GLN A 188 22.49 4.60 -31.80
C GLN A 188 23.58 5.19 -32.71
N ASP A 189 23.65 4.75 -33.96
CA ASP A 189 24.67 5.17 -34.92
C ASP A 189 24.42 6.56 -35.53
N THR A 190 23.17 6.88 -35.91
CA THR A 190 22.87 8.12 -36.65
C THR A 190 21.95 9.09 -35.90
N GLY A 191 21.27 8.66 -34.84
CA GLY A 191 20.29 9.46 -34.10
C GLY A 191 20.73 9.90 -32.70
N ALA A 192 21.87 9.42 -32.20
CA ALA A 192 22.29 9.61 -30.81
C ALA A 192 22.52 11.07 -30.41
N GLU A 193 23.13 11.86 -31.30
CA GLU A 193 23.39 13.28 -31.05
C GLU A 193 22.08 14.05 -30.85
N LEU A 194 21.15 13.92 -31.79
CA LEU A 194 19.85 14.58 -31.73
C LEU A 194 19.02 14.11 -30.52
N ALA A 195 19.01 12.81 -30.24
CA ALA A 195 18.32 12.26 -29.07
C ALA A 195 18.85 12.85 -27.75
N SER A 196 20.17 12.97 -27.62
CA SER A 196 20.83 13.53 -26.44
C SER A 196 20.53 15.03 -26.29
N LEU A 197 20.53 15.78 -27.38
CA LEU A 197 20.16 17.20 -27.39
C LEU A 197 18.71 17.41 -26.93
N ILE A 198 17.77 16.62 -27.46
CA ILE A 198 16.36 16.69 -27.07
C ILE A 198 16.19 16.33 -25.58
N LYS A 199 16.86 15.27 -25.11
CA LYS A 199 16.83 14.86 -23.69
C LYS A 199 17.28 16.02 -22.80
N MET A 200 18.44 16.60 -23.07
CA MET A 200 18.99 17.73 -22.30
C MET A 200 18.02 18.91 -22.26
N HIS A 201 17.45 19.30 -23.40
CA HIS A 201 16.50 20.42 -23.48
C HIS A 201 15.20 20.18 -22.71
N LEU A 202 14.69 18.95 -22.69
CA LEU A 202 13.50 18.57 -21.94
C LEU A 202 13.78 18.49 -20.43
N GLU A 203 14.93 17.95 -20.04
CA GLU A 203 15.36 17.86 -18.63
C GLU A 203 15.59 19.26 -18.02
N LEU A 204 16.18 20.20 -18.77
CA LEU A 204 16.31 21.60 -18.34
C LEU A 204 14.96 22.29 -18.06
N ARG A 205 13.88 21.79 -18.68
CA ARG A 205 12.51 22.26 -18.49
C ARG A 205 11.77 21.49 -17.38
N GLY A 206 12.46 20.61 -16.66
CA GLY A 206 11.94 19.85 -15.53
C GLY A 206 11.19 18.57 -15.91
N TYR A 207 11.26 18.12 -17.17
CA TYR A 207 10.62 16.88 -17.60
C TYR A 207 11.50 15.66 -17.30
N ARG A 208 10.86 14.55 -16.94
CA ARG A 208 11.56 13.27 -16.77
C ARG A 208 11.65 12.54 -18.10
N VAL A 209 12.86 12.32 -18.58
CA VAL A 209 13.13 11.71 -19.89
C VAL A 209 14.01 10.48 -19.72
N ARG A 210 13.69 9.42 -20.46
CA ARG A 210 14.53 8.21 -20.55
C ARG A 210 14.88 7.95 -22.00
N MET A 211 16.08 7.43 -22.22
CA MET A 211 16.59 7.05 -23.53
C MET A 211 17.33 5.70 -23.44
N ASP A 212 17.41 5.00 -24.57
CA ASP A 212 17.89 3.63 -24.71
C ASP A 212 19.29 3.34 -24.10
N ILE A 213 20.18 4.33 -24.01
CA ILE A 213 21.58 4.15 -23.55
C ILE A 213 21.76 4.06 -22.02
N ASP A 214 20.73 4.32 -21.20
CA ASP A 214 20.97 4.54 -19.77
C ASP A 214 21.42 3.29 -18.94
N LYS A 215 21.62 2.08 -19.50
CA LYS A 215 22.23 0.94 -18.77
C LYS A 215 23.05 -0.02 -19.63
N ASN A 216 24.34 -0.16 -19.28
CA ASN A 216 25.27 -1.15 -19.80
C ASN A 216 24.90 -2.58 -19.38
N GLY A 217 24.95 -3.51 -20.35
CA GLY A 217 25.31 -4.91 -20.12
C GLY A 217 24.22 -5.85 -19.59
N GLU A 218 24.13 -7.02 -20.23
CA GLU A 218 23.42 -8.24 -19.82
C GLU A 218 21.94 -8.39 -20.23
N GLN A 219 21.56 -9.65 -20.45
CA GLN A 219 20.51 -10.14 -21.34
C GLN A 219 19.04 -9.82 -20.96
N ASP A 220 18.81 -8.94 -19.98
CA ASP A 220 17.48 -8.59 -19.42
C ASP A 220 16.97 -7.18 -19.83
N ILE A 221 17.72 -6.48 -20.69
CA ILE A 221 17.49 -5.05 -21.02
C ILE A 221 16.13 -4.83 -21.69
N SER A 222 15.67 -5.76 -22.53
CA SER A 222 14.47 -5.56 -23.36
C SER A 222 13.19 -5.40 -22.55
N GLU A 223 13.02 -6.14 -21.44
CA GLU A 223 11.84 -6.00 -20.59
C GLU A 223 11.87 -4.71 -19.75
N SER A 224 13.06 -4.20 -19.41
CA SER A 224 13.17 -2.92 -18.72
C SER A 224 12.83 -1.73 -19.64
N LEU A 225 13.28 -1.76 -20.89
CA LEU A 225 12.98 -0.73 -21.89
C LEU A 225 11.48 -0.70 -22.23
N LEU A 226 10.86 -1.87 -22.41
CA LEU A 226 9.42 -1.94 -22.66
C LEU A 226 8.61 -1.44 -21.46
N ARG A 227 9.08 -1.64 -20.23
CA ARG A 227 8.48 -1.04 -19.02
C ARG A 227 8.63 0.49 -19.01
N ASP A 228 9.79 1.02 -19.40
CA ASP A 228 10.01 2.46 -19.52
C ASP A 228 9.09 3.07 -20.60
N VAL A 229 8.91 2.41 -21.75
CA VAL A 229 7.93 2.80 -22.79
C VAL A 229 6.50 2.78 -22.26
N GLN A 230 6.11 1.74 -21.52
CA GLN A 230 4.78 1.63 -20.89
C GLN A 230 4.56 2.71 -19.82
N ALA A 231 5.61 3.10 -19.09
CA ALA A 231 5.53 4.13 -18.06
C ALA A 231 5.49 5.56 -18.63
N ALA A 232 6.05 5.77 -19.82
CA ALA A 232 6.06 7.08 -20.49
C ALA A 232 4.67 7.54 -20.89
N LYS A 233 4.40 8.85 -20.78
CA LYS A 233 3.21 9.47 -21.39
C LYS A 233 3.40 9.68 -22.89
N ASN A 234 4.55 10.23 -23.26
CA ASN A 234 4.88 10.58 -24.63
C ASN A 234 6.02 9.71 -25.15
N PHE A 235 5.92 9.30 -26.41
CA PHE A 235 6.92 8.51 -27.11
C PHE A 235 7.53 9.37 -28.22
N LEU A 236 8.80 9.73 -28.07
CA LEU A 236 9.58 10.51 -29.03
C LEU A 236 10.38 9.55 -29.92
N LEU A 237 10.12 9.58 -31.22
CA LEU A 237 10.86 8.81 -32.21
C LEU A 237 11.79 9.76 -32.98
N VAL A 238 13.10 9.54 -32.86
CA VAL A 238 14.11 10.28 -33.64
C VAL A 238 14.34 9.55 -34.97
N ILE A 239 14.15 10.28 -36.05
CA ILE A 239 14.30 9.81 -37.42
C ILE A 239 15.55 10.46 -38.00
N SER A 240 16.65 9.72 -38.00
CA SER A 240 17.93 10.08 -38.59
C SER A 240 18.08 9.57 -40.03
N PRO A 241 19.10 10.03 -40.78
CA PRO A 241 19.41 9.54 -42.13
C PRO A 241 19.86 8.08 -42.15
N ASP A 242 19.86 7.48 -43.35
CA ASP A 242 20.25 6.09 -43.61
C ASP A 242 19.39 5.09 -42.82
N ASN A 243 18.14 5.46 -42.52
CA ASN A 243 17.28 4.70 -41.64
C ASN A 243 16.40 3.76 -42.44
N PRO A 244 16.67 2.45 -42.40
CA PRO A 244 15.95 1.48 -43.19
C PRO A 244 14.68 1.05 -42.46
N TYR A 245 13.75 2.00 -42.31
CA TYR A 245 12.34 1.67 -42.09
C TYR A 245 11.67 1.11 -43.37
N SER A 246 12.50 0.63 -44.30
CA SER A 246 12.14 0.01 -45.57
C SER A 246 11.58 -1.38 -45.32
N LYS A 247 10.75 -1.83 -46.26
CA LYS A 247 10.00 -3.09 -46.19
C LYS A 247 10.88 -4.35 -46.07
N ASP A 248 12.19 -4.23 -46.27
CA ASP A 248 13.10 -5.35 -46.54
C ASP A 248 14.03 -5.71 -45.37
N ILE A 249 13.92 -5.04 -44.21
CA ILE A 249 14.71 -5.39 -43.02
C ILE A 249 13.89 -6.25 -42.04
N PRO A 250 14.46 -7.36 -41.52
CA PRO A 250 13.75 -8.24 -40.60
C PRO A 250 13.23 -7.47 -39.38
N CYS A 251 11.92 -7.56 -39.20
CA CYS A 251 11.04 -6.92 -38.22
C CYS A 251 11.33 -7.28 -36.74
N HIS A 252 12.60 -7.21 -36.30
CA HIS A 252 13.01 -7.68 -34.98
C HIS A 252 13.97 -6.76 -34.22
N THR A 253 14.27 -5.56 -34.72
CA THR A 253 15.13 -4.62 -33.96
C THR A 253 14.42 -4.07 -32.72
N GLN A 254 15.19 -3.73 -31.69
CA GLN A 254 14.67 -3.22 -30.41
C GLN A 254 13.76 -1.99 -30.61
N LEU A 255 14.13 -1.08 -31.50
CA LEU A 255 13.33 0.09 -31.87
C LEU A 255 11.95 -0.29 -32.43
N HIS A 256 11.83 -1.37 -33.22
CA HIS A 256 10.53 -1.85 -33.68
C HIS A 256 9.65 -2.37 -32.53
N LYS A 257 10.27 -3.04 -31.55
CA LYS A 257 9.56 -3.53 -30.36
C LYS A 257 9.02 -2.36 -29.54
N GLU A 258 9.86 -1.34 -29.30
CA GLU A 258 9.46 -0.12 -28.59
C GLU A 258 8.33 0.62 -29.28
N LEU A 259 8.44 0.85 -30.60
CA LEU A 259 7.41 1.53 -31.37
C LEU A 259 6.10 0.72 -31.38
N ARG A 260 6.17 -0.60 -31.55
CA ARG A 260 4.98 -1.47 -31.47
C ARG A 260 4.32 -1.37 -30.10
N THR A 261 5.10 -1.40 -29.02
CA THR A 261 4.59 -1.25 -27.66
C THR A 261 3.98 0.13 -27.43
N ALA A 262 4.57 1.20 -27.95
CA ALA A 262 4.01 2.54 -27.87
C ALA A 262 2.66 2.66 -28.62
N ILE A 263 2.55 2.06 -29.81
CA ILE A 263 1.31 2.02 -30.60
C ILE A 263 0.22 1.22 -29.89
N GLN A 264 0.56 0.05 -29.32
CA GLN A 264 -0.35 -0.82 -28.58
C GLN A 264 -0.88 -0.18 -27.29
N ASN A 265 -0.05 0.63 -26.63
CA ASN A 265 -0.42 1.35 -25.39
C ASN A 265 -0.95 2.76 -25.66
N GLU A 266 -1.30 3.09 -26.91
CA GLU A 266 -1.89 4.37 -27.31
C GLU A 266 -1.12 5.60 -26.80
N LYS A 267 0.21 5.54 -26.86
CA LYS A 267 1.08 6.65 -26.45
C LYS A 267 0.97 7.84 -27.41
N ASN A 268 1.24 9.04 -26.91
CA ASN A 268 1.39 10.24 -27.73
C ASN A 268 2.70 10.18 -28.51
N ILE A 269 2.63 9.83 -29.80
CA ILE A 269 3.82 9.67 -30.65
C ILE A 269 4.22 11.01 -31.27
N VAL A 270 5.48 11.39 -31.09
CA VAL A 270 6.11 12.56 -31.70
C VAL A 270 7.30 12.12 -32.53
N ALA A 271 7.24 12.35 -33.84
CA ALA A 271 8.30 12.03 -34.77
C ALA A 271 9.18 13.27 -35.01
N VAL A 272 10.46 13.18 -34.65
CA VAL A 272 11.45 14.24 -34.82
C VAL A 272 12.43 13.86 -35.92
N TYR A 273 12.36 14.58 -37.03
CA TYR A 273 13.18 14.34 -38.21
C TYR A 273 14.48 15.12 -38.13
N HIS A 274 15.60 14.43 -38.30
CA HIS A 274 16.93 15.04 -38.41
C HIS A 274 17.01 15.93 -39.64
N LYS A 275 17.86 16.96 -39.62
CA LYS A 275 18.03 17.91 -40.74
C LYS A 275 18.46 17.25 -42.05
N ASP A 276 19.22 16.17 -41.94
CA ASP A 276 19.83 15.47 -43.08
C ASP A 276 18.95 14.31 -43.59
N TYR A 277 17.73 14.16 -43.07
CA TYR A 277 16.80 13.12 -43.47
C TYR A 277 16.14 13.45 -44.83
N ASP A 278 16.14 12.49 -45.74
CA ASP A 278 15.56 12.62 -47.09
C ASP A 278 14.40 11.64 -47.29
N GLU A 279 13.18 12.16 -47.33
CA GLU A 279 11.94 11.40 -47.54
C GLU A 279 11.92 10.59 -48.84
N THR A 280 12.63 11.04 -49.86
CA THR A 280 12.63 10.40 -51.18
C THR A 280 13.50 9.15 -51.21
N ARG A 281 14.43 9.02 -50.26
CA ARG A 281 15.39 7.91 -50.15
C ARG A 281 15.05 6.97 -48.99
N ASP A 282 14.51 7.52 -47.90
CA ASP A 282 14.27 6.81 -46.64
C ASP A 282 12.76 6.66 -46.37
N THR A 283 12.11 5.63 -46.91
CA THR A 283 10.66 5.41 -46.70
C THR A 283 10.38 4.84 -45.29
N ILE A 284 9.48 5.47 -44.52
CA ILE A 284 9.03 4.97 -43.20
C ILE A 284 7.75 4.18 -43.34
N CYS A 285 7.81 2.84 -43.25
CA CYS A 285 6.60 1.99 -43.28
C CYS A 285 5.94 1.76 -41.90
N LEU A 286 6.57 2.19 -40.80
CA LEU A 286 6.15 1.76 -39.45
C LEU A 286 5.11 2.65 -38.77
N LEU A 287 4.97 3.91 -39.17
CA LEU A 287 3.98 4.79 -38.56
C LEU A 287 2.64 4.52 -39.22
N PRO A 288 1.59 4.13 -38.45
CA PRO A 288 0.29 3.85 -39.01
C PRO A 288 -0.25 5.09 -39.73
N TYR A 289 -0.56 4.95 -41.01
CA TYR A 289 -1.12 6.01 -41.87
C TYR A 289 -2.37 6.65 -41.25
N ASP A 290 -3.09 5.88 -40.41
CA ASP A 290 -4.36 6.25 -39.80
C ASP A 290 -4.24 6.92 -38.42
N LYS A 291 -3.05 7.03 -37.82
CA LYS A 291 -2.88 7.73 -36.52
C LYS A 291 -2.28 9.13 -36.72
N GLN A 292 -2.93 10.12 -36.12
CA GLN A 292 -2.41 11.49 -36.07
C GLN A 292 -1.23 11.57 -35.08
N TYR A 293 0.01 11.64 -35.60
CA TYR A 293 1.21 11.91 -34.80
C TYR A 293 1.75 13.32 -35.09
N LEU A 294 2.45 13.92 -34.13
CA LEU A 294 3.12 15.20 -34.37
C LEU A 294 4.42 14.96 -35.13
N ARG A 295 4.54 15.63 -36.27
CA ARG A 295 5.80 15.76 -37.00
C ARG A 295 6.54 17.06 -36.64
N VAL A 296 7.82 16.93 -36.31
CA VAL A 296 8.75 18.04 -36.07
C VAL A 296 10.00 17.83 -36.90
N ASN A 297 10.30 18.78 -37.79
CA ASN A 297 11.59 18.80 -38.47
C ASN A 297 12.58 19.58 -37.59
N TRP A 298 13.70 18.96 -37.25
CA TRP A 298 14.71 19.56 -36.39
C TRP A 298 15.53 20.59 -37.16
N VAL A 299 15.70 21.77 -36.58
CA VAL A 299 16.53 22.84 -37.14
C VAL A 299 17.49 23.32 -36.05
N HIS A 300 18.79 23.22 -36.29
CA HIS A 300 19.82 23.50 -35.26
C HIS A 300 19.81 24.95 -34.77
N ASP A 301 19.37 25.90 -35.60
CA ASP A 301 19.30 27.32 -35.23
C ASP A 301 18.04 27.65 -34.40
N TYR A 302 17.04 26.76 -34.39
CA TYR A 302 15.74 26.98 -33.75
C TYR A 302 15.36 25.86 -32.77
N GLN A 303 16.35 25.31 -32.05
CA GLN A 303 16.17 24.16 -31.15
C GLN A 303 15.08 24.41 -30.10
N ASP A 304 15.10 25.58 -29.47
CA ASP A 304 14.11 25.93 -28.43
C ASP A 304 12.69 25.98 -28.98
N ALA A 305 12.50 26.48 -30.21
CA ALA A 305 11.20 26.52 -30.87
C ALA A 305 10.71 25.10 -31.24
N CYS A 306 11.61 24.24 -31.71
CA CYS A 306 11.32 22.83 -31.97
C CYS A 306 10.86 22.12 -30.68
N VAL A 307 11.59 22.30 -29.57
CA VAL A 307 11.24 21.71 -28.27
C VAL A 307 9.92 22.28 -27.72
N GLN A 308 9.70 23.59 -27.84
CA GLN A 308 8.45 24.22 -27.41
C GLN A 308 7.24 23.68 -28.20
N ARG A 309 7.42 23.38 -29.49
CA ARG A 309 6.39 22.73 -30.32
C ARG A 309 6.07 21.32 -29.82
N ILE A 310 7.09 20.53 -29.46
CA ILE A 310 6.93 19.20 -28.85
C ILE A 310 6.13 19.31 -27.55
N VAL A 311 6.52 20.24 -26.68
CA VAL A 311 5.87 20.46 -25.38
C VAL A 311 4.41 20.89 -25.53
N LYS A 312 4.11 21.79 -26.47
CA LYS A 312 2.74 22.29 -26.71
C LYS A 312 1.77 21.20 -27.14
N TYR A 313 2.27 20.22 -27.91
CA TYR A 313 1.45 19.08 -28.36
C TYR A 313 1.04 18.16 -27.22
N MET A 314 1.73 18.18 -26.08
CA MET A 314 1.43 17.33 -24.93
C MET A 314 0.19 17.73 -24.12
N TYR A 315 -0.29 18.98 -24.28
CA TYR A 315 -1.44 19.51 -23.54
C TYR A 315 -2.76 19.47 -24.33
N LYS A 316 -2.79 18.75 -25.46
CA LYS A 316 -4.01 18.44 -26.20
C LYS A 316 -4.62 17.14 -25.74
#